data_AF-A0A945GPF7-F1
#
_entry.id   AF-A0A945GPF7-F1
#
_cell.length_a   1.000
_cell.length_b   1.000
_cell.length_c   1.000
_cell.angle_alpha   90.00
_cell.angle_beta   90.00
_cell.angle_gamma   90.00
#
_symmetry.space_group_name_H-M   'P 1'
#
loop_
_entity.id
_entity.type
_entity.pdbx_description
1 polymer ?
#
loop_
_entity_poly.entity_id
_entity_poly.type
_entity_poly.pdbx_seq_one_letter_code
_entity_poly.pdbx_strand_id
1 'polypeptide(L)'
;MENSGHKILTSGKIDDEELWGHFRALGVGSVSGYKLWCHRHGLSTDLEKRSEQRLAEIELFDSLLPVVDPDLGKDHDPFRVKLLARIFRGELQDEPLADVPSRVRKLYRALEGDEEAQRALGRLVLHAEKYSRFFRPMPIFKRWGHSLANTCIGALEQLARHHRDWCRPVEEWRPEGNKQRFQFSSLARHLLARYEVPLVMDSAWFQGNSPEGHRQQEGFKHVGFGQNIRTAGVPMAITKRMAHLFLQENNRHSTLIQSLRRVQVEALGGNMHIAWAVAGSPLGRSFENEDFWRTVVHFFVNNHPMLSQTYVDPIYDYIRHQKYEPQRVIGADGQMVEGAPPQPSFGMKGRSADKLLRQVDDWHAELSGLENMPLKTWEPCGLGELCYREVDAEMGRQVEWTIRELVTSAQLGVEGRTMHHCVGSYADRCMSGEKSIWSMRIVDLEAEEPEPMHVLTIAVDPRRRTVTESRGKYNLKPFDNKRVGKKRRANGLYLRFLRESARILRLWMDKEGLAHG
;
A
#
# COMPACT_ATOMS: atom_id res chain seq x y z
N MET A 1 24.94 -68.37 -61.74
CA MET A 1 25.25 -66.96 -62.08
C MET A 1 24.04 -66.12 -61.69
N GLU A 2 24.31 -64.91 -61.22
CA GLU A 2 23.37 -63.79 -60.94
C GLU A 2 22.80 -63.65 -59.50
N ASN A 3 23.67 -63.08 -58.67
CA ASN A 3 23.51 -61.92 -57.77
C ASN A 3 22.18 -61.63 -57.07
N SER A 4 22.27 -61.76 -55.73
CA SER A 4 21.47 -61.16 -54.68
C SER A 4 21.14 -59.69 -54.92
N GLY A 5 19.85 -59.38 -55.07
CA GLY A 5 19.31 -58.03 -55.02
C GLY A 5 19.20 -57.54 -53.57
N HIS A 6 20.04 -56.59 -53.19
CA HIS A 6 19.82 -55.71 -52.04
C HIS A 6 18.50 -54.95 -52.25
N LYS A 7 17.45 -55.30 -51.49
CA LYS A 7 16.32 -54.41 -51.23
C LYS A 7 16.53 -53.76 -49.87
N ILE A 8 17.04 -52.53 -49.90
CA ILE A 8 17.00 -51.59 -48.79
C ILE A 8 15.51 -51.27 -48.56
N LEU A 9 14.93 -51.78 -47.48
CA LEU A 9 13.59 -51.39 -47.03
C LEU A 9 13.70 -50.14 -46.14
N THR A 10 13.48 -48.99 -46.76
CA THR A 10 13.27 -47.70 -46.08
C THR A 10 11.88 -47.61 -45.44
N SER A 11 11.84 -46.97 -44.27
CA SER A 11 10.67 -46.48 -43.50
C SER A 11 9.58 -47.51 -43.17
N GLY A 12 9.71 -48.12 -41.98
CA GLY A 12 8.68 -48.95 -41.36
C GLY A 12 7.40 -48.16 -41.05
N LYS A 13 6.46 -48.17 -41.99
CA LYS A 13 5.03 -48.11 -41.66
C LYS A 13 4.65 -49.49 -41.17
N ILE A 14 4.49 -49.61 -39.86
CA ILE A 14 3.75 -50.71 -39.25
C ILE A 14 2.27 -50.42 -39.55
N ASP A 15 1.57 -51.32 -40.23
CA ASP A 15 0.12 -51.25 -40.53
C ASP A 15 -0.77 -51.66 -39.33
N ASP A 16 -0.16 -51.80 -38.15
CA ASP A 16 -0.84 -52.19 -36.91
C ASP A 16 -1.22 -50.91 -36.13
N GLU A 17 -2.49 -50.52 -36.24
CA GLU A 17 -3.07 -49.38 -35.52
C GLU A 17 -2.96 -49.53 -34.00
N GLU A 18 -2.99 -50.77 -33.49
CA GLU A 18 -2.90 -51.06 -32.05
C GLU A 18 -1.48 -50.78 -31.55
N LEU A 19 -0.47 -51.21 -32.30
CA LEU A 19 0.94 -50.95 -31.97
C LEU A 19 1.27 -49.45 -32.05
N TRP A 20 0.72 -48.72 -33.01
CA TRP A 20 0.83 -47.25 -33.07
C TRP A 20 0.06 -46.53 -31.95
N GLY A 21 -1.07 -47.11 -31.50
CA GLY A 21 -1.78 -46.66 -30.30
C GLY A 21 -0.90 -46.76 -29.06
N HIS A 22 -0.22 -47.89 -28.88
CA HIS A 22 0.71 -48.13 -27.78
C HIS A 22 1.92 -47.19 -27.81
N PHE A 23 2.53 -46.98 -28.97
CA PHE A 23 3.65 -46.04 -29.12
C PHE A 23 3.26 -44.61 -28.75
N ARG A 24 2.05 -44.18 -29.14
CA ARG A 24 1.51 -42.88 -28.74
C ARG A 24 1.28 -42.79 -27.24
N ALA A 25 0.80 -43.84 -26.59
CA ALA A 25 0.61 -43.88 -25.13
C ALA A 25 1.93 -43.69 -24.37
N LEU A 26 3.03 -44.22 -24.89
CA LEU A 26 4.39 -44.06 -24.33
C LEU A 26 5.11 -42.78 -24.81
N GLY A 27 4.45 -41.92 -25.59
CA GLY A 27 5.05 -40.69 -26.12
C GLY A 27 6.20 -40.91 -27.13
N VAL A 28 6.29 -42.09 -27.73
CA VAL A 28 7.38 -42.45 -28.66
C VAL A 28 6.89 -42.42 -30.10
N GLY A 29 7.51 -41.59 -30.95
CA GLY A 29 7.04 -41.36 -32.34
C GLY A 29 7.58 -42.33 -33.39
N SER A 30 8.37 -43.34 -33.03
CA SER A 30 8.97 -44.26 -34.01
C SER A 30 9.31 -45.64 -33.43
N VAL A 31 9.34 -46.65 -34.29
CA VAL A 31 9.76 -48.03 -33.95
C VAL A 31 11.16 -48.05 -33.32
N SER A 32 12.11 -47.32 -33.91
CA SER A 32 13.49 -47.23 -33.42
C SER A 32 13.55 -46.55 -32.05
N GLY A 33 12.75 -45.51 -31.83
CA GLY A 33 12.62 -44.86 -30.52
C GLY A 33 12.05 -45.82 -29.47
N TYR A 34 11.06 -46.64 -29.84
CA TYR A 34 10.40 -47.56 -28.91
C TYR A 34 11.36 -48.69 -28.49
N LYS A 35 12.08 -49.27 -29.45
CA LYS A 35 13.10 -50.29 -29.16
C LYS A 35 14.21 -49.74 -28.27
N LEU A 36 14.66 -48.51 -28.52
CA LEU A 36 15.67 -47.85 -27.69
C LEU A 36 15.17 -47.59 -26.27
N TRP A 37 13.92 -47.15 -26.12
CA TRP A 37 13.28 -46.97 -24.82
C TRP A 37 13.18 -48.29 -24.06
N CYS A 38 12.66 -49.35 -24.70
CA CYS A 38 12.57 -50.69 -24.09
C CYS A 38 13.95 -51.18 -23.62
N HIS A 39 14.97 -51.09 -24.48
CA HIS A 39 16.34 -51.49 -24.15
C HIS A 39 16.90 -50.71 -22.96
N ARG A 40 16.71 -49.38 -22.91
CA ARG A 40 17.20 -48.52 -21.81
C ARG A 40 16.55 -48.86 -20.46
N HIS A 41 15.33 -49.39 -20.49
CA HIS A 41 14.56 -49.73 -19.30
C HIS A 41 14.52 -51.24 -19.00
N GLY A 42 15.37 -52.05 -19.66
CA GLY A 42 15.49 -53.49 -19.40
C GLY A 42 14.32 -54.34 -19.89
N LEU A 43 13.52 -53.81 -20.81
CA LEU A 43 12.34 -54.47 -21.40
C LEU A 43 12.71 -55.12 -22.74
N SER A 44 11.94 -56.13 -23.17
CA SER A 44 12.14 -56.77 -24.49
C SER A 44 12.02 -55.74 -25.62
N THR A 45 12.84 -55.85 -26.67
CA THR A 45 12.80 -54.99 -27.86
C THR A 45 11.91 -55.53 -28.98
N ASP A 46 11.24 -56.65 -28.76
CA ASP A 46 10.34 -57.26 -29.76
C ASP A 46 9.10 -56.39 -30.00
N LEU A 47 8.50 -56.47 -31.18
CA LEU A 47 7.29 -55.70 -31.52
C LEU A 47 6.00 -56.48 -31.22
N GLU A 48 6.09 -57.81 -31.27
CA GLU A 48 5.03 -58.72 -30.86
C GLU A 48 5.16 -58.97 -29.35
N LYS A 49 4.26 -58.36 -28.57
CA LYS A 49 4.24 -58.47 -27.12
C LYS A 49 2.86 -58.88 -26.64
N ARG A 50 2.84 -59.66 -25.57
CA ARG A 50 1.59 -60.01 -24.88
C ARG A 50 1.03 -58.78 -24.17
N SER A 51 -0.28 -58.75 -23.94
CA SER A 51 -0.96 -57.63 -23.27
C SER A 51 -0.35 -57.30 -21.90
N GLU A 52 0.10 -58.30 -21.15
CA GLU A 52 0.78 -58.12 -19.85
C GLU A 52 2.10 -57.34 -19.98
N GLN A 53 2.87 -57.57 -21.05
CA GLN A 53 4.13 -56.86 -21.29
C GLN A 53 3.86 -55.40 -21.70
N ARG A 54 2.81 -55.16 -22.51
CA ARG A 54 2.38 -53.80 -22.87
C ARG A 54 1.85 -53.04 -21.65
N LEU A 55 1.14 -53.70 -20.73
CA LEU A 55 0.66 -53.10 -19.49
C LEU A 55 1.83 -52.70 -18.58
N ALA A 56 2.81 -53.59 -18.38
CA ALA A 56 4.01 -53.30 -17.59
C ALA A 56 4.84 -52.14 -18.17
N GLU A 57 4.85 -51.97 -19.49
CA GLU A 57 5.47 -50.82 -20.15
C GLU A 57 4.75 -49.51 -19.85
N ILE A 58 3.41 -49.51 -19.88
CA ILE A 58 2.60 -48.34 -19.54
C ILE A 58 2.78 -47.99 -18.07
N GLU A 59 2.72 -48.97 -17.16
CA GLU A 59 2.95 -48.74 -15.73
C GLU A 59 4.35 -48.20 -15.45
N LEU A 60 5.37 -48.73 -16.13
CA LEU A 60 6.73 -48.22 -16.02
C LEU A 60 6.83 -46.79 -16.57
N PHE A 61 6.24 -46.52 -17.74
CA PHE A 61 6.21 -45.18 -18.32
C PHE A 61 5.50 -44.18 -17.41
N ASP A 62 4.34 -44.53 -16.86
CA ASP A 62 3.60 -43.71 -15.91
C ASP A 62 4.38 -43.47 -14.61
N SER A 63 5.14 -44.47 -14.14
CA SER A 63 6.04 -44.31 -12.98
C SER A 63 7.25 -43.40 -13.25
N LEU A 64 7.65 -43.29 -14.52
CA LEU A 64 8.76 -42.45 -14.99
C LEU A 64 8.32 -41.05 -15.37
N LEU A 65 7.03 -40.83 -15.64
CA LEU A 65 6.48 -39.50 -15.78
C LEU A 65 6.73 -38.76 -14.47
N PRO A 66 7.36 -37.56 -14.50
CA PRO A 66 7.45 -36.75 -13.30
C PRO A 66 6.04 -36.52 -12.80
N VAL A 67 5.80 -36.75 -11.50
CA VAL A 67 4.54 -36.36 -10.86
C VAL A 67 4.40 -34.86 -11.09
N VAL A 68 3.61 -34.49 -12.10
CA VAL A 68 3.27 -33.10 -12.35
C VAL A 68 2.35 -32.75 -11.20
N ASP A 69 2.88 -32.01 -10.23
CA ASP A 69 2.07 -31.47 -9.16
C ASP A 69 0.96 -30.63 -9.82
N PRO A 70 -0.30 -31.07 -9.80
CA PRO A 70 -1.38 -30.41 -10.52
C PRO A 70 -1.67 -29.01 -9.96
N ASP A 71 -1.16 -28.72 -8.76
CA ASP A 71 -1.36 -27.47 -8.05
C ASP A 71 -0.27 -26.42 -8.35
N LEU A 72 0.67 -26.69 -9.27
CA LEU A 72 1.68 -25.70 -9.65
C LEU A 72 1.03 -24.36 -10.01
N GLY A 73 1.51 -23.32 -9.34
CA GLY A 73 1.01 -21.96 -9.48
C GLY A 73 1.27 -21.42 -10.88
N LYS A 74 0.36 -20.57 -11.37
CA LYS A 74 0.49 -19.93 -12.70
C LYS A 74 1.79 -19.14 -12.91
N ASP A 75 2.40 -18.69 -11.83
CA ASP A 75 3.61 -17.88 -11.87
C ASP A 75 4.89 -18.74 -11.69
N HIS A 76 4.78 -20.06 -11.53
CA HIS A 76 5.92 -20.98 -11.29
C HIS A 76 6.90 -20.97 -12.47
N ASP A 77 8.19 -20.87 -12.15
CA ASP A 77 9.29 -20.96 -13.11
C ASP A 77 10.34 -21.99 -12.62
N PRO A 78 10.43 -23.17 -13.26
CA PRO A 78 11.39 -24.20 -12.89
C PRO A 78 12.85 -23.74 -12.92
N PHE A 79 13.22 -22.82 -13.83
CA PHE A 79 14.57 -22.27 -13.89
C PHE A 79 14.84 -21.35 -12.70
N ARG A 80 13.86 -20.51 -12.36
CA ARG A 80 13.93 -19.66 -11.16
C ARG A 80 14.09 -20.49 -9.90
N VAL A 81 13.33 -21.58 -9.72
CA VAL A 81 13.50 -22.49 -8.55
C VAL A 81 14.91 -23.04 -8.46
N LYS A 82 15.47 -23.52 -9.57
CA LYS A 82 16.85 -24.04 -9.60
C LYS A 82 17.85 -22.97 -9.18
N LEU A 83 17.69 -21.74 -9.68
CA LEU A 83 18.57 -20.63 -9.34
C LEU A 83 18.43 -20.23 -7.86
N LEU A 84 17.21 -20.16 -7.34
CA LEU A 84 16.95 -19.88 -5.92
C LEU A 84 17.55 -20.96 -5.02
N ALA A 85 17.45 -22.25 -5.40
CA ALA A 85 18.05 -23.34 -4.64
C ALA A 85 19.58 -23.22 -4.55
N ARG A 86 20.25 -22.77 -5.63
CA ARG A 86 21.70 -22.51 -5.62
C ARG A 86 22.08 -21.37 -4.67
N ILE A 87 21.25 -20.33 -4.55
CA ILE A 87 21.46 -19.25 -3.55
C ILE A 87 21.46 -19.82 -2.13
N PHE A 88 20.48 -20.65 -1.79
CA PHE A 88 20.37 -21.25 -0.45
C PHE A 88 21.43 -22.34 -0.17
N ARG A 89 22.13 -22.84 -1.19
CA ARG A 89 23.33 -23.68 -1.04
C ARG A 89 24.63 -22.88 -0.94
N GLY A 90 24.57 -21.55 -0.98
CA GLY A 90 25.75 -20.69 -0.91
C GLY A 90 26.52 -20.55 -2.23
N GLU A 91 26.06 -21.14 -3.34
CA GLU A 91 26.83 -21.18 -4.60
C GLU A 91 26.84 -19.85 -5.37
N LEU A 92 25.86 -18.98 -5.14
CA LEU A 92 25.61 -17.77 -5.94
C LEU A 92 25.73 -16.46 -5.14
N GLN A 93 26.59 -16.46 -4.11
CA GLN A 93 26.69 -15.29 -3.25
C GLN A 93 27.31 -14.09 -3.98
N ASP A 94 28.30 -14.30 -4.84
CA ASP A 94 29.04 -13.18 -5.46
C ASP A 94 28.71 -12.93 -6.94
N GLU A 95 27.81 -13.73 -7.53
CA GLU A 95 27.44 -13.57 -8.94
C GLU A 95 26.51 -12.37 -9.20
N PRO A 96 26.54 -11.72 -10.38
CA PRO A 96 25.56 -10.71 -10.72
C PRO A 96 24.18 -11.36 -10.92
N LEU A 97 23.23 -11.03 -10.02
CA LEU A 97 21.85 -11.52 -10.08
C LEU A 97 20.89 -10.35 -10.34
N ALA A 98 19.90 -10.58 -11.19
CA ALA A 98 18.82 -9.63 -11.47
C ALA A 98 17.51 -10.02 -10.76
N ASP A 99 16.61 -9.05 -10.64
CA ASP A 99 15.20 -9.23 -10.27
C ASP A 99 14.95 -10.08 -8.99
N VAL A 100 14.12 -11.12 -9.06
CA VAL A 100 13.73 -11.96 -7.91
C VAL A 100 14.93 -12.62 -7.21
N PRO A 101 15.84 -13.33 -7.93
CA PRO A 101 17.05 -13.91 -7.33
C PRO A 101 17.89 -12.90 -6.53
N SER A 102 18.06 -11.68 -7.05
CA SER A 102 18.80 -10.61 -6.38
C SER A 102 18.15 -10.21 -5.05
N ARG A 103 16.80 -10.08 -5.05
CA ARG A 103 16.03 -9.76 -3.84
C ARG A 103 16.09 -10.89 -2.82
N VAL A 104 15.95 -12.15 -3.24
CA VAL A 104 16.05 -13.31 -2.34
C VAL A 104 17.44 -13.41 -1.72
N ARG A 105 18.52 -13.21 -2.49
CA ARG A 105 19.87 -13.17 -1.93
C ARG A 105 20.04 -12.08 -0.87
N LYS A 106 19.47 -10.89 -1.11
CA LYS A 106 19.51 -9.81 -0.10
C LYS A 106 18.83 -10.23 1.21
N LEU A 107 17.71 -10.95 1.15
CA LEU A 107 17.02 -11.46 2.32
C LEU A 107 17.78 -12.60 3.01
N TYR A 108 18.38 -13.51 2.24
CA TYR A 108 19.25 -14.56 2.76
C TYR A 108 20.43 -13.99 3.57
N ARG A 109 21.08 -12.94 3.04
CA ARG A 109 22.16 -12.22 3.72
C ARG A 109 21.68 -11.46 4.96
N ALA A 110 20.44 -10.99 4.99
CA ALA A 110 19.87 -10.32 6.17
C ALA A 110 19.66 -11.27 7.37
N LEU A 111 19.79 -12.59 7.16
CA LEU A 111 19.72 -13.64 8.17
C LEU A 111 21.10 -14.26 8.48
N GLU A 112 22.18 -13.62 8.04
CA GLU A 112 23.54 -14.07 8.37
C GLU A 112 23.74 -14.12 9.90
N GLY A 113 24.28 -15.23 10.40
CA GLY A 113 24.38 -15.53 11.83
C GLY A 113 23.24 -16.38 12.40
N ASP A 114 22.16 -16.63 11.65
CA ASP A 114 21.09 -17.57 12.02
C ASP A 114 20.85 -18.59 10.90
N GLU A 115 21.61 -19.69 10.93
CA GLU A 115 21.55 -20.76 9.94
C GLU A 115 20.19 -21.48 9.91
N GLU A 116 19.47 -21.51 11.03
CA GLU A 116 18.13 -22.11 11.07
C GLU A 116 17.13 -21.22 10.35
N ALA A 117 17.17 -19.91 10.58
CA ALA A 117 16.33 -18.96 9.85
C ALA A 117 16.66 -18.93 8.36
N GLN A 118 17.94 -19.04 7.96
CA GLN A 118 18.34 -19.16 6.55
C GLN A 118 17.76 -20.42 5.90
N ARG A 119 17.81 -21.58 6.58
CA ARG A 119 17.19 -22.82 6.10
C ARG A 119 15.66 -22.69 6.02
N ALA A 120 15.04 -22.06 7.01
CA ALA A 120 13.60 -21.81 7.02
C ALA A 120 13.17 -20.90 5.86
N LEU A 121 13.94 -19.83 5.58
CA LEU A 121 13.72 -18.97 4.42
C LEU A 121 13.84 -19.76 3.11
N GLY A 122 14.82 -20.65 3.01
CA GLY A 122 14.97 -21.55 1.86
C GLY A 122 13.73 -22.39 1.60
N ARG A 123 13.21 -23.06 2.64
CA ARG A 123 11.97 -23.84 2.57
C ARG A 123 10.78 -22.97 2.14
N LEU A 124 10.60 -21.80 2.77
CA LEU A 124 9.53 -20.86 2.43
C LEU A 124 9.58 -20.40 0.99
N VAL A 125 10.74 -19.94 0.52
CA VAL A 125 10.90 -19.38 -0.81
C VAL A 125 10.72 -20.46 -1.88
N LEU A 126 11.35 -21.62 -1.72
CA LEU A 126 11.26 -22.71 -2.68
C LEU A 126 9.84 -23.29 -2.77
N HIS A 127 9.14 -23.40 -1.64
CA HIS A 127 7.75 -23.85 -1.62
C HIS A 127 6.81 -22.79 -2.20
N ALA A 128 6.92 -21.55 -1.75
CA ALA A 128 6.06 -20.47 -2.22
C ALA A 128 6.27 -20.18 -3.72
N GLU A 129 7.45 -20.37 -4.28
CA GLU A 129 7.70 -20.15 -5.71
C GLU A 129 6.83 -21.08 -6.55
N LYS A 130 6.74 -22.35 -6.13
CA LYS A 130 5.98 -23.39 -6.83
C LYS A 130 4.48 -23.11 -6.87
N TYR A 131 3.90 -22.63 -5.77
CA TYR A 131 2.44 -22.58 -5.62
C TYR A 131 1.86 -21.16 -5.62
N SER A 132 2.60 -20.18 -5.09
CA SER A 132 2.07 -18.84 -4.78
C SER A 132 2.28 -17.81 -5.90
N ARG A 133 1.73 -16.61 -5.68
CA ARG A 133 1.96 -15.41 -6.50
C ARG A 133 2.89 -14.39 -5.84
N PHE A 134 3.70 -14.81 -4.85
CA PHE A 134 4.47 -13.89 -4.00
C PHE A 134 5.59 -13.14 -4.71
N PHE A 135 6.06 -13.65 -5.85
CA PHE A 135 7.28 -13.16 -6.47
C PHE A 135 7.09 -11.95 -7.40
N ARG A 136 5.87 -11.40 -7.43
CA ARG A 136 5.61 -10.10 -8.06
C ARG A 136 6.10 -8.98 -7.14
N PRO A 137 6.93 -8.02 -7.60
CA PRO A 137 7.52 -6.97 -6.78
C PRO A 137 6.54 -5.81 -6.51
N MET A 138 5.32 -6.14 -6.10
CA MET A 138 4.25 -5.17 -5.84
C MET A 138 4.17 -4.81 -4.36
N PRO A 139 4.10 -3.51 -4.01
CA PRO A 139 3.92 -3.10 -2.62
C PRO A 139 2.52 -3.53 -2.11
N ILE A 140 2.46 -4.13 -0.92
CA ILE A 140 1.20 -4.61 -0.33
C ILE A 140 0.40 -3.48 0.32
N PHE A 141 1.08 -2.51 0.93
CA PHE A 141 0.45 -1.33 1.53
C PHE A 141 0.89 -0.06 0.82
N LYS A 142 -0.06 0.63 0.16
CA LYS A 142 0.20 1.90 -0.55
C LYS A 142 0.89 2.95 0.34
N ARG A 143 0.58 2.97 1.65
CA ARG A 143 1.12 3.97 2.60
C ARG A 143 2.62 3.82 2.90
N TRP A 144 3.19 2.62 2.75
CA TRP A 144 4.62 2.38 2.99
C TRP A 144 5.48 2.49 1.73
N GLY A 145 4.87 2.81 0.58
CA GLY A 145 5.59 3.02 -0.68
C GLY A 145 6.26 1.75 -1.22
N HIS A 146 7.17 1.95 -2.18
CA HIS A 146 7.92 0.87 -2.79
C HIS A 146 9.16 0.55 -1.95
N SER A 147 9.15 -0.60 -1.28
CA SER A 147 10.30 -1.13 -0.55
C SER A 147 10.25 -2.65 -0.57
N LEU A 148 11.41 -3.32 -0.47
CA LEU A 148 11.47 -4.78 -0.39
C LEU A 148 10.68 -5.31 0.83
N ALA A 149 10.77 -4.60 1.95
CA ALA A 149 10.04 -4.92 3.18
C ALA A 149 8.51 -4.93 2.99
N ASN A 150 7.98 -4.08 2.11
CA ASN A 150 6.54 -3.98 1.83
C ASN A 150 6.07 -4.94 0.71
N THR A 151 6.75 -6.07 0.50
CA THR A 151 6.38 -7.10 -0.49
C THR A 151 6.19 -8.45 0.19
N CYS A 152 5.48 -9.39 -0.46
CA CYS A 152 5.38 -10.75 0.08
C CYS A 152 6.74 -11.46 0.14
N ILE A 153 7.66 -11.20 -0.79
CA ILE A 153 9.03 -11.77 -0.71
C ILE A 153 9.72 -11.29 0.57
N GLY A 154 9.69 -9.98 0.85
CA GLY A 154 10.25 -9.43 2.10
C GLY A 154 9.57 -10.00 3.35
N ALA A 155 8.25 -10.22 3.28
CA ALA A 155 7.51 -10.80 4.38
C ALA A 155 7.85 -12.28 4.66
N LEU A 156 8.33 -13.06 3.67
CA LEU A 156 8.82 -14.42 3.89
C LEU A 156 10.07 -14.45 4.78
N GLU A 157 10.95 -13.46 4.64
CA GLU A 157 12.12 -13.33 5.52
C GLU A 157 11.71 -13.05 6.96
N GLN A 158 10.71 -12.20 7.16
CA GLN A 158 10.15 -11.98 8.50
C GLN A 158 9.51 -13.26 9.07
N LEU A 159 8.77 -14.05 8.28
CA LEU A 159 8.22 -15.33 8.74
C LEU A 159 9.32 -16.36 9.08
N ALA A 160 10.44 -16.34 8.35
CA ALA A 160 11.58 -17.22 8.58
C ALA A 160 12.28 -16.95 9.93
N ARG A 161 12.33 -15.69 10.39
CA ARG A 161 12.85 -15.33 11.72
C ARG A 161 12.06 -15.95 12.88
N HIS A 162 10.82 -16.37 12.63
CA HIS A 162 9.96 -17.02 13.61
C HIS A 162 9.81 -18.53 13.34
N HIS A 163 10.78 -19.17 12.68
CA HIS A 163 10.72 -20.60 12.34
C HIS A 163 10.49 -21.52 13.53
N ARG A 164 10.99 -21.14 14.71
CA ARG A 164 10.83 -21.90 15.96
C ARG A 164 9.37 -21.94 16.45
N ASP A 165 8.56 -20.99 16.02
CA ASP A 165 7.16 -20.86 16.43
C ASP A 165 6.19 -21.48 15.40
N TRP A 166 6.70 -22.08 14.31
CA TRP A 166 5.85 -22.65 13.26
C TRP A 166 5.02 -23.83 13.79
N CYS A 167 3.70 -23.71 13.70
CA CYS A 167 2.72 -24.72 14.10
C CYS A 167 2.61 -25.88 13.10
N ARG A 168 2.84 -25.60 11.81
CA ARG A 168 2.71 -26.57 10.72
C ARG A 168 3.88 -26.40 9.73
N PRO A 169 4.36 -27.48 9.10
CA PRO A 169 5.36 -27.39 8.04
C PRO A 169 4.85 -26.55 6.86
N VAL A 170 5.74 -25.77 6.24
CA VAL A 170 5.37 -24.96 5.06
C VAL A 170 4.98 -25.85 3.87
N GLU A 171 5.55 -27.04 3.76
CA GLU A 171 5.34 -27.98 2.65
C GLU A 171 3.87 -28.48 2.57
N GLU A 172 3.16 -28.46 3.69
CA GLU A 172 1.74 -28.80 3.79
C GLU A 172 0.82 -27.64 3.39
N TRP A 173 1.34 -26.41 3.30
CA TRP A 173 0.53 -25.26 2.92
C TRP A 173 0.21 -25.29 1.42
N ARG A 174 -1.04 -24.97 1.08
CA ARG A 174 -1.46 -24.66 -0.30
C ARG A 174 -2.16 -23.29 -0.32
N PRO A 175 -1.91 -22.48 -1.35
CA PRO A 175 -2.50 -21.14 -1.43
C PRO A 175 -4.00 -21.19 -1.70
N GLU A 176 -4.74 -20.38 -0.96
CA GLU A 176 -6.16 -20.17 -1.21
C GLU A 176 -6.39 -18.85 -1.98
N GLY A 177 -7.21 -18.93 -3.02
CA GLY A 177 -7.60 -17.78 -3.83
C GLY A 177 -6.51 -17.27 -4.79
N ASN A 178 -6.86 -16.21 -5.52
CA ASN A 178 -6.06 -15.73 -6.66
C ASN A 178 -5.25 -14.45 -6.40
N LYS A 179 -5.36 -13.84 -5.21
CA LYS A 179 -4.61 -12.60 -4.90
C LYS A 179 -3.47 -12.89 -3.93
N GLN A 180 -2.29 -12.35 -4.25
CA GLN A 180 -1.05 -12.48 -3.48
C GLN A 180 -1.25 -12.23 -1.98
N ARG A 181 -2.01 -11.19 -1.62
CA ARG A 181 -2.28 -10.85 -0.22
C ARG A 181 -3.12 -11.91 0.52
N PHE A 182 -4.10 -12.54 -0.14
CA PHE A 182 -4.88 -13.62 0.48
C PHE A 182 -4.02 -14.85 0.73
N GLN A 183 -3.20 -15.21 -0.25
CA GLN A 183 -2.27 -16.32 -0.12
C GLN A 183 -1.28 -16.07 1.02
N PHE A 184 -0.76 -14.83 1.16
CA PHE A 184 0.14 -14.51 2.27
C PHE A 184 -0.58 -14.58 3.62
N SER A 185 -1.82 -14.08 3.67
CA SER A 185 -2.67 -14.14 4.86
C SER A 185 -2.90 -15.58 5.33
N SER A 186 -3.17 -16.52 4.41
CA SER A 186 -3.34 -17.94 4.76
C SER A 186 -2.02 -18.59 5.15
N LEU A 187 -0.90 -18.26 4.49
CA LEU A 187 0.43 -18.76 4.86
C LEU A 187 0.81 -18.34 6.28
N ALA A 188 0.68 -17.06 6.62
CA ALA A 188 1.04 -16.55 7.94
C ALA A 188 0.24 -17.24 9.05
N ARG A 189 -1.06 -17.51 8.82
CA ARG A 189 -1.91 -18.26 9.75
C ARG A 189 -1.56 -19.75 9.81
N HIS A 190 -1.27 -20.37 8.66
CA HIS A 190 -0.84 -21.77 8.60
C HIS A 190 0.38 -22.01 9.49
N LEU A 191 1.37 -21.11 9.39
CA LEU A 191 2.62 -21.19 10.15
C LEU A 191 2.46 -20.73 11.59
N LEU A 192 1.81 -19.61 11.88
CA LEU A 192 1.93 -18.94 13.18
C LEU A 192 0.60 -18.77 13.94
N ALA A 193 -0.45 -19.49 13.55
CA ALA A 193 -1.74 -19.43 14.23
C ALA A 193 -2.43 -20.80 14.42
N ARG A 194 -2.94 -20.99 15.63
CA ARG A 194 -3.85 -22.07 16.04
C ARG A 194 -5.30 -21.59 16.16
N TYR A 195 -5.48 -20.28 16.37
CA TYR A 195 -6.77 -19.60 16.49
C TYR A 195 -6.89 -18.50 15.43
N GLU A 196 -8.11 -18.00 15.23
CA GLU A 196 -8.34 -16.93 14.26
C GLU A 196 -7.59 -15.65 14.63
N VAL A 197 -6.92 -15.08 13.63
CA VAL A 197 -6.22 -13.80 13.74
C VAL A 197 -6.90 -12.78 12.82
N PRO A 198 -7.21 -11.56 13.29
CA PRO A 198 -7.77 -10.51 12.44
C PRO A 198 -6.88 -10.18 11.24
N LEU A 199 -7.48 -9.98 10.06
CA LEU A 199 -6.76 -9.75 8.79
C LEU A 199 -5.86 -8.50 8.83
N VAL A 200 -6.18 -7.52 9.66
CA VAL A 200 -5.39 -6.30 9.83
C VAL A 200 -4.01 -6.55 10.44
N MET A 201 -3.87 -7.64 11.22
CA MET A 201 -2.59 -7.99 11.84
C MET A 201 -1.57 -8.49 10.81
N ASP A 202 -2.00 -8.84 9.60
CA ASP A 202 -1.09 -9.22 8.51
C ASP A 202 -0.10 -8.09 8.19
N SER A 203 -0.44 -6.83 8.49
CA SER A 203 0.47 -5.69 8.26
C SER A 203 1.78 -5.78 9.05
N ALA A 204 1.82 -6.55 10.13
CA ALA A 204 3.01 -6.79 10.95
C ALA A 204 4.19 -7.31 10.12
N TRP A 205 3.91 -8.06 9.05
CA TRP A 205 4.91 -8.75 8.26
C TRP A 205 5.54 -7.90 7.16
N PHE A 206 5.06 -6.68 6.93
CA PHE A 206 5.43 -5.85 5.77
C PHE A 206 6.20 -4.57 6.14
N GLN A 207 6.76 -4.51 7.36
CA GLN A 207 7.55 -3.39 7.87
C GLN A 207 9.05 -3.73 8.02
N GLY A 208 9.47 -4.90 7.52
CA GLY A 208 10.86 -5.38 7.62
C GLY A 208 11.36 -5.47 9.05
N ASN A 209 12.68 -5.39 9.23
CA ASN A 209 13.38 -5.53 10.51
C ASN A 209 13.34 -4.24 11.36
N SER A 210 12.14 -3.68 11.57
CA SER A 210 11.94 -2.50 12.42
C SER A 210 11.49 -2.90 13.83
N PRO A 211 11.86 -2.14 14.88
CA PRO A 211 11.40 -2.42 16.25
C PRO A 211 9.88 -2.49 16.38
N GLU A 212 9.17 -1.62 15.65
CA GLU A 212 7.71 -1.63 15.59
C GLU A 212 7.19 -2.87 14.86
N GLY A 213 7.81 -3.26 13.73
CA GLY A 213 7.49 -4.50 13.02
C GLY A 213 7.55 -5.71 13.95
N HIS A 214 8.64 -5.87 14.71
CA HIS A 214 8.79 -6.98 15.65
C HIS A 214 7.71 -7.00 16.74
N ARG A 215 7.39 -5.86 17.34
CA ARG A 215 6.30 -5.80 18.33
C ARG A 215 4.96 -6.25 17.74
N GLN A 216 4.67 -5.84 16.50
CA GLN A 216 3.43 -6.24 15.84
C GLN A 216 3.43 -7.73 15.45
N GLN A 217 4.58 -8.30 15.11
CA GLN A 217 4.74 -9.74 14.83
C GLN A 217 4.52 -10.58 16.09
N GLU A 218 5.08 -10.16 17.23
CA GLU A 218 4.79 -10.77 18.52
C GLU A 218 3.30 -10.66 18.86
N GLY A 219 2.68 -9.50 18.59
CA GLY A 219 1.24 -9.34 18.74
C GLY A 219 0.43 -10.31 17.86
N PHE A 220 0.84 -10.53 16.60
CA PHE A 220 0.21 -11.51 15.70
C PHE A 220 0.27 -12.91 16.30
N LYS A 221 1.46 -13.36 16.72
CA LYS A 221 1.63 -14.69 17.34
C LYS A 221 0.82 -14.83 18.62
N HIS A 222 0.84 -13.81 19.47
CA HIS A 222 0.10 -13.76 20.73
C HIS A 222 -1.39 -14.05 20.52
N VAL A 223 -2.01 -13.35 19.57
CA VAL A 223 -3.42 -13.59 19.19
C VAL A 223 -3.58 -14.95 18.50
N GLY A 224 -2.67 -15.31 17.59
CA GLY A 224 -2.67 -16.60 16.87
C GLY A 224 -2.57 -17.81 17.79
N PHE A 225 -1.99 -17.66 18.98
CA PHE A 225 -1.92 -18.69 20.01
C PHE A 225 -3.06 -18.61 21.04
N GLY A 226 -4.09 -17.81 20.77
CA GLY A 226 -5.33 -17.76 21.54
C GLY A 226 -5.30 -16.80 22.73
N GLN A 227 -4.25 -15.98 22.86
CA GLN A 227 -4.16 -15.00 23.92
C GLN A 227 -4.89 -13.70 23.57
N ASN A 228 -5.25 -12.92 24.59
CA ASN A 228 -6.06 -11.72 24.40
C ASN A 228 -5.25 -10.55 23.81
N ILE A 229 -5.78 -9.86 22.80
CA ILE A 229 -5.13 -8.68 22.18
C ILE A 229 -4.77 -7.59 23.20
N ARG A 230 -5.50 -7.47 24.32
CA ARG A 230 -5.22 -6.52 25.41
C ARG A 230 -3.87 -6.76 26.09
N THR A 231 -3.36 -7.99 26.04
CA THR A 231 -2.07 -8.38 26.64
C THR A 231 -0.98 -8.57 25.59
N ALA A 232 -1.26 -8.26 24.32
CA ALA A 232 -0.37 -8.51 23.18
C ALA A 232 0.71 -7.45 22.95
N GLY A 233 1.00 -6.59 23.94
CA GLY A 233 2.00 -5.53 23.81
C GLY A 233 1.69 -4.46 22.76
N VAL A 234 0.41 -4.27 22.42
CA VAL A 234 -0.04 -3.23 21.47
C VAL A 234 0.30 -1.82 21.97
N PRO A 235 0.50 -0.83 21.08
CA PRO A 235 1.00 0.50 21.43
C PRO A 235 -0.06 1.40 22.09
N MET A 236 -1.16 0.84 22.60
CA MET A 236 -2.20 1.57 23.33
C MET A 236 -2.93 0.68 24.33
N ALA A 237 -3.54 1.28 25.34
CA ALA A 237 -4.45 0.57 26.24
C ALA A 237 -5.75 0.20 25.49
N ILE A 238 -6.06 -1.11 25.43
CA ILE A 238 -7.27 -1.63 24.77
C ILE A 238 -8.35 -1.91 25.82
N THR A 239 -9.58 -1.42 25.59
CA THR A 239 -10.76 -1.73 26.43
C THR A 239 -11.42 -3.06 25.99
N LYS A 240 -12.32 -3.64 26.80
CA LYS A 240 -13.05 -4.87 26.41
C LYS A 240 -13.84 -4.67 25.11
N ARG A 241 -14.51 -3.51 24.99
CA ARG A 241 -15.25 -3.13 23.78
C ARG A 241 -14.34 -3.02 22.56
N MET A 242 -13.19 -2.38 22.70
CA MET A 242 -12.21 -2.28 21.61
C MET A 242 -11.69 -3.65 21.19
N ALA A 243 -11.37 -4.53 22.14
CA ALA A 243 -10.92 -5.89 21.81
C ALA A 243 -11.97 -6.66 20.99
N HIS A 244 -13.26 -6.55 21.37
CA HIS A 244 -14.35 -7.17 20.62
C HIS A 244 -14.46 -6.63 19.19
N LEU A 245 -14.47 -5.30 19.02
CA LEU A 245 -14.51 -4.66 17.70
C LEU A 245 -13.30 -5.00 16.84
N PHE A 246 -12.11 -5.04 17.44
CA PHE A 246 -10.86 -5.35 16.75
C PHE A 246 -10.86 -6.77 16.18
N LEU A 247 -11.43 -7.75 16.88
CA LEU A 247 -11.53 -9.12 16.39
C LEU A 247 -12.44 -9.26 15.16
N GLN A 248 -13.35 -8.32 14.95
CA GLN A 248 -14.25 -8.29 13.79
C GLN A 248 -13.67 -7.52 12.60
N GLU A 249 -12.50 -6.89 12.75
CA GLU A 249 -11.92 -6.04 11.73
C GLU A 249 -11.38 -6.87 10.56
N ASN A 250 -12.00 -6.70 9.39
CA ASN A 250 -11.71 -7.43 8.16
C ASN A 250 -11.01 -6.57 7.10
N ASN A 251 -10.66 -5.32 7.44
CA ASN A 251 -10.07 -4.37 6.51
C ASN A 251 -8.62 -4.68 6.18
N ARG A 252 -8.45 -5.50 5.16
CA ARG A 252 -7.16 -5.83 4.55
C ARG A 252 -6.48 -4.70 3.78
N HIS A 253 -6.74 -3.42 4.01
CA HIS A 253 -5.96 -2.34 3.42
C HIS A 253 -5.42 -1.38 4.48
N SER A 254 -5.91 -1.51 5.70
CA SER A 254 -5.47 -0.74 6.85
C SER A 254 -4.27 -1.40 7.52
N THR A 255 -3.37 -0.59 8.05
CA THR A 255 -2.34 -1.08 8.96
C THR A 255 -2.95 -1.42 10.32
N LEU A 256 -2.23 -2.19 11.14
CA LEU A 256 -2.62 -2.45 12.53
C LEU A 256 -2.90 -1.14 13.29
N ILE A 257 -2.02 -0.15 13.15
CA ILE A 257 -2.14 1.16 13.82
C ILE A 257 -3.40 1.91 13.38
N GLN A 258 -3.67 1.97 12.08
CA GLN A 258 -4.89 2.60 11.55
C GLN A 258 -6.15 1.91 12.08
N SER A 259 -6.12 0.59 12.15
CA SER A 259 -7.24 -0.23 12.60
C SER A 259 -7.50 -0.05 14.09
N LEU A 260 -6.45 -0.06 14.91
CA LEU A 260 -6.55 0.25 16.35
C LEU A 260 -7.11 1.65 16.58
N ARG A 261 -6.70 2.65 15.79
CA ARG A 261 -7.23 4.02 15.90
C ARG A 261 -8.71 4.09 15.49
N ARG A 262 -9.10 3.41 14.41
CA ARG A 262 -10.52 3.27 13.99
C ARG A 262 -11.36 2.65 15.11
N VAL A 263 -10.90 1.51 15.64
CA VAL A 263 -11.56 0.77 16.73
C VAL A 263 -11.68 1.64 17.98
N GLN A 264 -10.68 2.46 18.30
CA GLN A 264 -10.78 3.40 19.41
C GLN A 264 -11.89 4.42 19.19
N VAL A 265 -11.97 5.03 17.99
CA VAL A 265 -13.02 6.00 17.66
C VAL A 265 -14.40 5.37 17.73
N GLU A 266 -14.58 4.19 17.15
CA GLU A 266 -15.85 3.44 17.16
C GLU A 266 -16.25 3.02 18.58
N ALA A 267 -15.29 2.55 19.40
CA ALA A 267 -15.54 2.17 20.79
C ALA A 267 -15.97 3.37 21.65
N LEU A 268 -15.54 4.58 21.31
CA LEU A 268 -15.95 5.83 21.93
C LEU A 268 -17.32 6.34 21.44
N GLY A 269 -17.93 5.69 20.44
CA GLY A 269 -19.22 6.08 19.86
C GLY A 269 -19.12 6.96 18.62
N GLY A 270 -17.94 7.10 18.02
CA GLY A 270 -17.77 7.77 16.73
C GLY A 270 -18.37 6.97 15.58
N ASN A 271 -18.86 7.68 14.56
CA ASN A 271 -19.33 7.04 13.32
C ASN A 271 -18.16 6.70 12.37
N MET A 272 -18.47 5.95 11.31
CA MET A 272 -17.50 5.51 10.32
C MET A 272 -16.70 6.67 9.70
N HIS A 273 -17.33 7.83 9.46
CA HIS A 273 -16.65 8.93 8.79
C HIS A 273 -15.60 9.61 9.67
N ILE A 274 -15.90 9.88 10.94
CA ILE A 274 -14.90 10.43 11.87
C ILE A 274 -13.80 9.41 12.17
N ALA A 275 -14.14 8.12 12.24
CA ALA A 275 -13.15 7.05 12.42
C ALA A 275 -12.13 7.03 11.27
N TRP A 276 -12.59 7.16 10.03
CA TRP A 276 -11.70 7.26 8.86
C TRP A 276 -10.89 8.55 8.83
N ALA A 277 -11.48 9.70 9.17
CA ALA A 277 -10.75 10.97 9.21
C ALA A 277 -9.62 10.92 10.24
N VAL A 278 -9.90 10.44 11.45
CA VAL A 278 -8.89 10.31 12.52
C VAL A 278 -7.82 9.26 12.16
N ALA A 279 -8.20 8.09 11.64
CA ALA A 279 -7.22 7.06 11.24
C ALA A 279 -6.42 7.43 9.96
N GLY A 280 -6.95 8.33 9.14
CA GLY A 280 -6.25 8.90 7.98
C GLY A 280 -5.20 9.94 8.35
N SER A 281 -5.46 10.69 9.42
CA SER A 281 -4.58 11.72 9.98
C SER A 281 -3.27 11.15 10.55
N PRO A 282 -2.33 12.00 11.01
CA PRO A 282 -1.16 11.57 11.77
C PRO A 282 -1.49 10.73 13.02
N LEU A 283 -2.67 10.90 13.63
CA LEU A 283 -3.11 10.08 14.77
C LEU A 283 -3.29 8.59 14.42
N GLY A 284 -3.51 8.26 13.14
CA GLY A 284 -3.53 6.88 12.65
C GLY A 284 -2.19 6.39 12.14
N ARG A 285 -1.08 7.10 12.41
CA ARG A 285 0.29 6.69 12.06
C ARG A 285 1.10 6.25 13.28
N SER A 286 0.80 6.79 14.46
CA SER A 286 1.51 6.55 15.70
C SER A 286 0.57 6.63 16.91
N PHE A 287 0.97 5.99 18.00
CA PHE A 287 0.37 6.12 19.34
C PHE A 287 1.37 6.74 20.35
N GLU A 288 2.39 7.44 19.85
CA GLU A 288 3.25 8.25 20.69
C GLU A 288 2.42 9.31 21.45
N ASN A 289 2.65 9.47 22.75
CA ASN A 289 1.88 10.37 23.63
C ASN A 289 0.37 10.05 23.69
N GLU A 290 -0.01 8.77 23.58
CA GLU A 290 -1.42 8.35 23.52
C GLU A 290 -2.25 8.74 24.76
N ASP A 291 -1.64 8.85 25.93
CA ASP A 291 -2.36 9.28 27.15
C ASP A 291 -3.02 10.65 26.97
N PHE A 292 -2.37 11.54 26.22
CA PHE A 292 -2.94 12.83 25.82
C PHE A 292 -3.80 12.71 24.57
N TRP A 293 -3.32 12.07 23.49
CA TRP A 293 -4.06 12.04 22.22
C TRP A 293 -5.40 11.32 22.30
N ARG A 294 -5.56 10.34 23.21
CA ARG A 294 -6.86 9.77 23.55
C ARG A 294 -7.90 10.82 23.93
N THR A 295 -7.49 11.89 24.63
CA THR A 295 -8.39 12.99 25.02
C THR A 295 -8.84 13.83 23.83
N VAL A 296 -7.96 13.98 22.83
CA VAL A 296 -8.26 14.67 21.57
C VAL A 296 -9.18 13.81 20.69
N VAL A 297 -8.95 12.51 20.62
CA VAL A 297 -9.85 11.56 19.94
C VAL A 297 -11.25 11.59 20.57
N HIS A 298 -11.34 11.57 21.90
CA HIS A 298 -12.60 11.72 22.62
C HIS A 298 -13.29 13.06 22.31
N PHE A 299 -12.52 14.14 22.23
CA PHE A 299 -13.04 15.44 21.82
C PHE A 299 -13.60 15.42 20.38
N PHE A 300 -12.91 14.80 19.42
CA PHE A 300 -13.43 14.65 18.06
C PHE A 300 -14.73 13.85 18.04
N VAL A 301 -14.80 12.74 18.77
CA VAL A 301 -16.02 11.92 18.84
C VAL A 301 -17.18 12.68 19.46
N ASN A 302 -16.96 13.48 20.49
CA ASN A 302 -18.06 14.23 21.11
C ASN A 302 -18.54 15.44 20.29
N ASN A 303 -17.71 15.95 19.38
CA ASN A 303 -18.00 17.17 18.62
C ASN A 303 -18.18 16.91 17.10
N HIS A 304 -18.11 15.66 16.63
CA HIS A 304 -18.20 15.30 15.21
C HIS A 304 -19.47 15.76 14.46
N PRO A 305 -20.65 15.97 15.08
CA PRO A 305 -21.80 16.51 14.35
C PRO A 305 -21.57 17.96 13.90
N MET A 306 -20.75 18.71 14.63
CA MET A 306 -20.46 20.13 14.37
C MET A 306 -19.06 20.34 13.77
N LEU A 307 -18.12 19.43 14.03
CA LEU A 307 -16.77 19.44 13.45
C LEU A 307 -16.76 18.77 12.08
N SER A 308 -16.47 19.56 11.05
CA SER A 308 -16.11 19.00 9.74
C SER A 308 -14.85 18.14 9.88
N GLN A 309 -14.84 16.97 9.24
CA GLN A 309 -13.69 16.05 9.20
C GLN A 309 -12.41 16.70 8.68
N THR A 310 -12.54 17.76 7.88
CA THR A 310 -11.43 18.56 7.36
C THR A 310 -10.63 19.26 8.45
N TYR A 311 -11.19 19.45 9.65
CA TYR A 311 -10.49 20.07 10.78
C TYR A 311 -9.68 19.07 11.61
N VAL A 312 -9.74 17.76 11.35
CA VAL A 312 -8.96 16.77 12.12
C VAL A 312 -7.46 17.06 12.01
N ASP A 313 -6.96 17.22 10.79
CA ASP A 313 -5.55 17.53 10.52
C ASP A 313 -5.15 18.92 11.07
N PRO A 314 -5.87 20.02 10.75
CA PRO A 314 -5.69 21.33 11.37
C PRO A 314 -5.61 21.35 12.90
N ILE A 315 -6.55 20.67 13.56
CA ILE A 315 -6.59 20.61 15.03
C ILE A 315 -5.40 19.82 15.56
N TYR A 316 -5.04 18.71 14.90
CA TYR A 316 -3.85 17.95 15.26
C TYR A 316 -2.59 18.82 15.13
N ASP A 317 -2.40 19.50 14.01
CA ASP A 317 -1.21 20.33 13.74
C ASP A 317 -1.12 21.49 14.75
N TYR A 318 -2.22 22.19 15.00
CA TYR A 318 -2.28 23.24 16.02
C TYR A 318 -1.90 22.70 17.40
N ILE A 319 -2.50 21.60 17.85
CA ILE A 319 -2.21 21.03 19.17
C ILE A 319 -0.75 20.58 19.25
N ARG A 320 -0.21 19.99 18.17
CA ARG A 320 1.19 19.57 18.11
C ARG A 320 2.12 20.77 18.27
N HIS A 321 1.88 21.83 17.50
CA HIS A 321 2.61 23.09 17.59
C HIS A 321 2.55 23.69 19.00
N GLN A 322 1.36 23.75 19.60
CA GLN A 322 1.19 24.34 20.93
C GLN A 322 1.84 23.50 22.04
N LYS A 323 1.74 22.17 21.97
CA LYS A 323 2.10 21.30 23.10
C LYS A 323 3.50 20.72 23.02
N TYR A 324 3.99 20.40 21.82
CA TYR A 324 5.15 19.55 21.64
C TYR A 324 6.29 20.18 20.83
N GLU A 325 6.02 21.17 19.98
CA GLU A 325 7.06 21.78 19.15
C GLU A 325 7.82 22.87 19.92
N PRO A 326 9.15 22.73 20.10
CA PRO A 326 9.99 23.77 20.69
C PRO A 326 9.92 25.08 19.91
N GLN A 327 9.96 26.21 20.62
CA GLN A 327 10.09 27.53 19.99
C GLN A 327 11.55 27.90 19.82
N ARG A 328 11.92 28.55 18.73
CA ARG A 328 13.24 29.19 18.62
C ARG A 328 13.18 30.54 19.35
N VAL A 329 13.97 30.68 20.40
CA VAL A 329 14.08 31.89 21.21
C VAL A 329 15.50 32.42 21.16
N ILE A 330 15.66 33.74 21.19
CA ILE A 330 16.98 34.36 21.26
C ILE A 330 17.47 34.25 22.71
N GLY A 331 18.57 33.53 22.90
CA GLY A 331 19.27 33.38 24.17
C GLY A 331 19.89 34.70 24.64
N ALA A 332 20.28 34.74 25.92
CA ALA A 332 20.87 35.94 26.54
C ALA A 332 22.19 36.40 25.88
N ASP A 333 22.84 35.50 25.13
CA ASP A 333 24.05 35.71 24.33
C ASP A 333 23.77 36.09 22.86
N GLY A 334 22.50 36.25 22.49
CA GLY A 334 22.07 36.56 21.12
C GLY A 334 22.00 35.33 20.19
N GLN A 335 22.29 34.12 20.67
CA GLN A 335 22.18 32.90 19.86
C GLN A 335 20.75 32.37 19.83
N MET A 336 20.36 31.74 18.73
CA MET A 336 19.06 31.05 18.63
C MET A 336 19.12 29.74 19.41
N VAL A 337 18.34 29.62 20.48
CA VAL A 337 18.23 28.43 21.32
C VAL A 337 16.81 27.85 21.20
N GLU A 338 16.68 26.52 21.28
CA GLU A 338 15.38 25.88 21.39
C GLU A 338 14.82 26.03 22.81
N GLY A 339 13.72 26.77 22.92
CA GLY A 339 12.92 26.95 24.12
C GLY A 339 11.76 25.98 24.20
N ALA A 340 11.00 26.04 25.31
CA ALA A 340 9.83 25.19 25.50
C ALA A 340 8.74 25.45 24.44
N PRO A 341 7.85 24.47 24.20
CA PRO A 341 6.65 24.69 23.40
C PRO A 341 5.79 25.84 23.94
N PRO A 342 4.94 26.48 23.10
CA PRO A 342 4.11 27.60 23.52
C PRO A 342 3.21 27.30 24.74
N GLN A 343 2.66 26.08 24.81
CA GLN A 343 1.79 25.60 25.88
C GLN A 343 2.10 24.13 26.20
N PRO A 344 3.21 23.82 26.91
CA PRO A 344 3.60 22.44 27.20
C PRO A 344 2.53 21.68 28.02
N SER A 345 1.81 22.42 28.86
CA SER A 345 0.70 21.95 29.70
C SER A 345 -0.65 21.93 28.97
N PHE A 346 -0.71 22.10 27.65
CA PHE A 346 -1.95 22.09 26.89
C PHE A 346 -2.80 20.84 27.19
N GLY A 347 -4.07 21.06 27.55
CA GLY A 347 -5.04 20.02 27.89
C GLY A 347 -6.39 20.25 27.20
N MET A 348 -7.14 19.18 26.95
CA MET A 348 -8.47 19.23 26.30
C MET A 348 -9.63 19.47 27.27
N LYS A 349 -9.40 19.31 28.58
CA LYS A 349 -10.45 19.45 29.60
C LYS A 349 -11.01 20.87 29.60
N GLY A 350 -12.34 20.99 29.47
CA GLY A 350 -13.05 22.28 29.49
C GLY A 350 -12.95 23.11 28.20
N ARG A 351 -12.35 22.59 27.12
CA ARG A 351 -12.31 23.30 25.83
C ARG A 351 -13.62 23.14 25.06
N SER A 352 -14.10 24.25 24.51
CA SER A 352 -15.24 24.30 23.57
C SER A 352 -14.75 24.14 22.13
N ALA A 353 -15.51 23.44 21.29
CA ALA A 353 -15.18 23.27 19.89
C ALA A 353 -15.07 24.59 19.13
N ASP A 354 -16.03 25.51 19.32
CA ASP A 354 -16.00 26.82 18.64
C ASP A 354 -14.80 27.67 19.07
N LYS A 355 -14.39 27.58 20.34
CA LYS A 355 -13.19 28.29 20.82
C LYS A 355 -11.91 27.70 20.23
N LEU A 356 -11.80 26.37 20.20
CA LEU A 356 -10.63 25.71 19.62
C LEU A 356 -10.54 25.97 18.11
N LEU A 357 -11.65 25.89 17.38
CA LEU A 357 -11.68 26.22 15.96
C LEU A 357 -11.24 27.66 15.70
N ARG A 358 -11.72 28.63 16.51
CA ARG A 358 -11.22 30.00 16.42
C ARG A 358 -9.73 30.11 16.69
N GLN A 359 -9.22 29.44 17.72
CA GLN A 359 -7.77 29.44 17.99
C GLN A 359 -6.95 28.83 16.85
N VAL A 360 -7.47 27.78 16.21
CA VAL A 360 -6.85 27.17 15.02
C VAL A 360 -6.89 28.15 13.85
N ASP A 361 -8.04 28.79 13.60
CA ASP A 361 -8.20 29.77 12.53
C ASP A 361 -7.33 31.02 12.77
N ASP A 362 -7.23 31.52 14.01
CA ASP A 362 -6.41 32.65 14.43
C ASP A 362 -4.91 32.32 14.28
N TRP A 363 -4.48 31.14 14.76
CA TRP A 363 -3.10 30.67 14.58
C TRP A 363 -2.73 30.51 13.10
N HIS A 364 -3.65 30.01 12.27
CA HIS A 364 -3.44 29.97 10.84
C HIS A 364 -3.40 31.37 10.20
N ALA A 365 -4.21 32.31 10.69
CA ALA A 365 -4.17 33.71 10.25
C ALA A 365 -2.82 34.35 10.61
N GLU A 366 -2.30 34.13 11.83
CA GLU A 366 -0.96 34.55 12.26
C GLU A 366 0.14 33.95 11.36
N LEU A 367 0.11 32.65 11.11
CA LEU A 367 1.04 31.99 10.18
C LEU A 367 0.98 32.58 8.77
N SER A 368 -0.21 33.01 8.32
CA SER A 368 -0.37 33.67 7.02
C SER A 368 0.03 35.15 7.04
N GLY A 369 -0.02 35.82 8.19
CA GLY A 369 0.27 37.25 8.36
C GLY A 369 1.70 37.57 8.80
N LEU A 370 2.49 36.57 9.20
CA LEU A 370 3.90 36.73 9.58
C LEU A 370 4.77 36.96 8.34
N GLU A 371 4.98 38.24 8.00
CA GLU A 371 5.93 38.77 7.00
C GLU A 371 7.40 38.39 7.26
N ASN A 372 7.71 37.66 8.34
CA ASN A 372 9.08 37.30 8.76
C ASN A 372 9.36 35.79 8.87
N MET A 373 8.50 34.91 8.37
CA MET A 373 8.89 33.51 8.18
C MET A 373 9.88 33.43 7.01
N PRO A 374 11.04 32.74 7.16
CA PRO A 374 11.92 32.52 6.03
C PRO A 374 11.12 31.85 4.91
N LEU A 375 11.20 32.41 3.71
CA LEU A 375 10.57 31.86 2.51
C LEU A 375 10.99 30.40 2.38
N LYS A 376 10.04 29.48 2.59
CA LYS A 376 10.24 28.06 2.30
C LYS A 376 9.84 27.87 0.86
N THR A 377 10.75 27.30 0.08
CA THR A 377 10.53 26.91 -1.31
C THR A 377 10.80 25.41 -1.41
N TRP A 378 10.03 24.72 -2.23
CA TRP A 378 10.22 23.30 -2.49
C TRP A 378 10.07 22.99 -3.98
N GLU A 379 10.60 21.86 -4.39
CA GLU A 379 10.52 21.41 -5.78
C GLU A 379 9.08 21.09 -6.18
N PRO A 380 8.65 21.44 -7.40
CA PRO A 380 7.35 21.05 -7.93
C PRO A 380 7.15 19.54 -7.87
N CYS A 381 5.91 19.08 -7.62
CA CYS A 381 5.63 17.67 -7.42
C CYS A 381 5.63 16.83 -8.72
N GLY A 382 5.92 17.45 -9.86
CA GLY A 382 6.07 16.80 -11.17
C GLY A 382 4.75 16.53 -11.91
N LEU A 383 3.62 17.09 -11.48
CA LEU A 383 2.38 17.10 -12.26
C LEU A 383 2.36 18.31 -13.20
N GLY A 384 1.70 18.17 -14.36
CA GLY A 384 1.56 19.27 -15.30
C GLY A 384 0.57 20.34 -14.83
N GLU A 385 0.89 21.62 -15.05
CA GLU A 385 -0.06 22.71 -14.91
C GLU A 385 -1.18 22.62 -15.98
N LEU A 386 -2.31 23.26 -15.70
CA LEU A 386 -3.40 23.44 -16.67
C LEU A 386 -3.43 24.90 -17.15
N CYS A 387 -3.59 25.08 -18.45
CA CYS A 387 -4.12 26.28 -19.07
C CYS A 387 -5.20 25.83 -20.06
N TYR A 388 -6.43 26.32 -19.87
CA TYR A 388 -7.58 25.92 -20.68
C TYR A 388 -8.44 27.14 -21.01
N ARG A 389 -8.56 27.45 -22.30
CA ARG A 389 -9.38 28.56 -22.80
C ARG A 389 -10.69 28.04 -23.34
N GLU A 390 -11.77 28.72 -22.99
CA GLU A 390 -13.10 28.45 -23.53
C GLU A 390 -13.90 29.75 -23.63
N VAL A 391 -14.99 29.70 -24.39
CA VAL A 391 -16.01 30.76 -24.34
C VAL A 391 -16.98 30.39 -23.24
N ASP A 392 -17.08 31.23 -22.23
CA ASP A 392 -18.03 31.05 -21.13
C ASP A 392 -19.46 31.15 -21.69
N ALA A 393 -20.24 30.07 -21.59
CA ALA A 393 -21.53 29.98 -22.26
C ALA A 393 -22.60 30.98 -21.77
N GLU A 394 -22.45 31.53 -20.56
CA GLU A 394 -23.42 32.46 -19.97
C GLU A 394 -22.99 33.91 -20.17
N MET A 395 -21.69 34.20 -20.14
CA MET A 395 -21.15 35.53 -20.44
C MET A 395 -20.97 35.79 -21.93
N GLY A 396 -20.81 34.74 -22.74
CA GLY A 396 -20.42 34.83 -24.14
C GLY A 396 -19.00 35.38 -24.36
N ARG A 397 -18.13 35.30 -23.34
CA ARG A 397 -16.77 35.87 -23.33
C ARG A 397 -15.70 34.80 -23.25
N GLN A 398 -14.51 35.08 -23.79
CA GLN A 398 -13.35 34.23 -23.62
C GLN A 398 -12.83 34.27 -22.18
N VAL A 399 -12.76 33.10 -21.56
CA VAL A 399 -12.18 32.91 -20.24
C VAL A 399 -11.00 31.95 -20.31
N GLU A 400 -10.00 32.16 -19.45
CA GLU A 400 -8.89 31.24 -19.27
C GLU A 400 -8.90 30.66 -17.85
N TRP A 401 -8.94 29.34 -17.76
CA TRP A 401 -8.76 28.59 -16.53
C TRP A 401 -7.30 28.17 -16.40
N THR A 402 -6.73 28.40 -15.22
CA THR A 402 -5.38 27.93 -14.88
C THR A 402 -5.39 27.08 -13.62
N ILE A 403 -4.54 26.06 -13.58
CA ILE A 403 -4.25 25.29 -12.36
C ILE A 403 -2.73 25.26 -12.20
N ARG A 404 -2.24 25.89 -11.13
CA ARG A 404 -0.80 26.04 -10.86
C ARG A 404 -0.44 25.54 -9.48
N GLU A 405 0.75 24.94 -9.37
CA GLU A 405 1.27 24.47 -8.09
C GLU A 405 1.74 25.66 -7.25
N LEU A 406 1.45 25.61 -5.95
CA LEU A 406 1.96 26.56 -4.97
C LEU A 406 3.21 25.94 -4.34
N VAL A 407 4.37 26.43 -4.75
CA VAL A 407 5.70 25.88 -4.42
C VAL A 407 6.45 26.66 -3.33
N THR A 408 5.79 27.67 -2.76
CA THR A 408 6.36 28.46 -1.66
C THR A 408 5.37 28.68 -0.53
N SER A 409 5.89 28.86 0.69
CA SER A 409 5.08 29.24 1.85
C SER A 409 4.34 30.56 1.65
N ALA A 410 4.94 31.53 0.95
CA ALA A 410 4.32 32.80 0.61
C ALA A 410 3.09 32.63 -0.32
N GLN A 411 3.21 31.78 -1.34
CA GLN A 411 2.09 31.46 -2.24
C GLN A 411 0.93 30.78 -1.50
N LEU A 412 1.23 29.84 -0.58
CA LEU A 412 0.20 29.24 0.28
C LEU A 412 -0.47 30.28 1.19
N GLY A 413 0.30 31.24 1.71
CA GLY A 413 -0.21 32.35 2.51
C GLY A 413 -1.19 33.23 1.72
N VAL A 414 -0.80 33.63 0.50
CA VAL A 414 -1.67 34.41 -0.41
C VAL A 414 -2.95 33.63 -0.74
N GLU A 415 -2.81 32.35 -1.13
CA GLU A 415 -3.96 31.50 -1.43
C GLU A 415 -4.91 31.39 -0.23
N GLY A 416 -4.35 31.14 0.96
CA GLY A 416 -5.14 31.00 2.17
C GLY A 416 -5.93 32.26 2.55
N ARG A 417 -5.31 33.45 2.38
CA ARG A 417 -5.98 34.74 2.58
C ARG A 417 -7.08 34.97 1.55
N THR A 418 -6.78 34.79 0.26
CA THR A 418 -7.74 35.00 -0.84
C THR A 418 -8.92 34.03 -0.74
N MET A 419 -8.66 32.79 -0.33
CA MET A 419 -9.66 31.74 -0.24
C MET A 419 -10.31 31.61 1.15
N HIS A 420 -9.89 32.41 2.13
CA HIS A 420 -10.37 32.33 3.52
C HIS A 420 -10.37 30.89 4.06
N HIS A 421 -9.29 30.15 3.81
CA HIS A 421 -9.10 28.81 4.36
C HIS A 421 -7.62 28.50 4.58
N CYS A 422 -7.37 27.53 5.45
CA CYS A 422 -6.06 27.36 6.08
C CYS A 422 -5.13 26.45 5.26
N VAL A 423 -4.70 26.90 4.08
CA VAL A 423 -3.80 26.12 3.23
C VAL A 423 -2.31 26.33 3.56
N GLY A 424 -1.99 27.41 4.28
CA GLY A 424 -0.62 27.75 4.73
C GLY A 424 0.03 26.69 5.62
N SER A 425 -0.76 25.97 6.43
CA SER A 425 -0.28 24.91 7.33
C SER A 425 0.26 23.67 6.60
N TYR A 426 0.04 23.57 5.28
CA TYR A 426 0.60 22.48 4.49
C TYR A 426 2.06 22.69 4.10
N ALA A 427 2.68 23.84 4.38
CA ALA A 427 4.04 24.17 3.96
C ALA A 427 5.07 23.07 4.26
N ASP A 428 5.11 22.54 5.48
CA ASP A 428 6.07 21.48 5.83
C ASP A 428 5.77 20.15 5.13
N ARG A 429 4.49 19.84 4.89
CA ARG A 429 4.07 18.63 4.14
C ARG A 429 4.34 18.77 2.64
N CYS A 430 4.28 19.99 2.11
CA CYS A 430 4.69 20.28 0.75
C CYS A 430 6.21 20.18 0.59
N MET A 431 6.96 20.74 1.53
CA MET A 431 8.41 20.65 1.58
C MET A 431 8.90 19.19 1.68
N SER A 432 8.19 18.33 2.42
CA SER A 432 8.52 16.90 2.51
C SER A 432 8.01 16.06 1.32
N GLY A 433 7.33 16.67 0.34
CA GLY A 433 6.70 15.98 -0.80
C GLY A 433 5.58 15.01 -0.38
N GLU A 434 4.97 15.19 0.79
CA GLU A 434 3.82 14.41 1.24
C GLU A 434 2.53 14.90 0.57
N LYS A 435 2.43 16.20 0.33
CA LYS A 435 1.27 16.86 -0.27
C LYS A 435 1.75 17.88 -1.30
N SER A 436 0.97 18.14 -2.34
CA SER A 436 1.12 19.34 -3.15
C SER A 436 -0.19 20.11 -3.16
N ILE A 437 -0.09 21.43 -3.23
CA ILE A 437 -1.23 22.34 -3.20
C ILE A 437 -1.26 23.10 -4.51
N TRP A 438 -2.45 23.20 -5.08
CA TRP A 438 -2.67 23.84 -6.37
C TRP A 438 -3.76 24.91 -6.26
N SER A 439 -3.58 26.00 -6.98
CA SER A 439 -4.54 27.09 -7.10
C SER A 439 -5.19 27.02 -8.48
N MET A 440 -6.51 26.86 -8.50
CA MET A 440 -7.33 27.01 -9.71
C MET A 440 -7.86 28.43 -9.78
N ARG A 441 -7.60 29.09 -10.91
CA ARG A 441 -8.02 30.47 -11.17
C ARG A 441 -8.73 30.59 -12.50
N ILE A 442 -9.59 31.59 -12.62
CA ILE A 442 -10.24 31.98 -13.86
C ILE A 442 -9.97 33.46 -14.13
N VAL A 443 -9.69 33.82 -15.38
CA VAL A 443 -9.60 35.22 -15.83
C VAL A 443 -10.52 35.42 -17.03
N ASP A 444 -11.26 36.52 -17.04
CA ASP A 444 -12.00 37.01 -18.22
C ASP A 444 -11.01 37.77 -19.11
N LEU A 445 -10.72 37.22 -20.29
CA LEU A 445 -9.72 37.76 -21.21
C LEU A 445 -10.22 39.02 -21.94
N GLU A 446 -11.53 39.30 -21.88
CA GLU A 446 -12.17 40.43 -22.52
C GLU A 446 -12.54 41.54 -21.51
N ALA A 447 -12.18 41.37 -20.24
CA ALA A 447 -12.32 42.43 -19.24
C ALA A 447 -11.35 43.59 -19.52
N GLU A 448 -11.76 44.82 -19.20
CA GLU A 448 -10.89 46.01 -19.31
C GLU A 448 -9.60 45.85 -18.49
N GLU A 449 -9.71 45.20 -17.33
CA GLU A 449 -8.59 44.82 -16.47
C GLU A 449 -8.69 43.32 -16.12
N PRO A 450 -7.99 42.43 -16.87
CA PRO A 450 -8.05 40.98 -16.65
C PRO A 450 -7.37 40.56 -15.33
N GLU A 451 -8.15 40.48 -14.25
CA GLU A 451 -7.66 39.95 -12.97
C GLU A 451 -8.07 38.48 -12.73
N PRO A 452 -7.13 37.59 -12.39
CA PRO A 452 -7.44 36.19 -12.12
C PRO A 452 -8.18 36.03 -10.78
N MET A 453 -9.42 35.56 -10.85
CA MET A 453 -10.19 35.17 -9.67
C MET A 453 -9.78 33.77 -9.22
N HIS A 454 -9.40 33.63 -7.95
CA HIS A 454 -9.16 32.32 -7.33
C HIS A 454 -10.49 31.60 -7.09
N VAL A 455 -10.61 30.37 -7.59
CA VAL A 455 -11.86 29.60 -7.58
C VAL A 455 -11.78 28.42 -6.63
N LEU A 456 -10.71 27.64 -6.71
CA LEU A 456 -10.58 26.37 -6.01
C LEU A 456 -9.14 26.10 -5.61
N THR A 457 -8.92 25.74 -4.35
CA THR A 457 -7.64 25.21 -3.88
C THR A 457 -7.72 23.70 -3.83
N ILE A 458 -6.72 23.02 -4.40
CA ILE A 458 -6.71 21.58 -4.61
C ILE A 458 -5.49 21.00 -3.89
N ALA A 459 -5.71 20.05 -2.99
CA ALA A 459 -4.64 19.31 -2.33
C ALA A 459 -4.51 17.92 -2.94
N VAL A 460 -3.31 17.60 -3.43
CA VAL A 460 -2.97 16.34 -4.05
C VAL A 460 -1.99 15.59 -3.16
N ASP A 461 -2.14 14.26 -3.09
CA ASP A 461 -1.06 13.37 -2.63
C ASP A 461 -0.28 12.94 -3.88
N PRO A 462 0.93 13.49 -4.11
CA PRO A 462 1.68 13.25 -5.35
C PRO A 462 2.06 11.78 -5.51
N ARG A 463 2.39 11.11 -4.41
CA ARG A 463 2.80 9.70 -4.41
C ARG A 463 1.65 8.79 -4.79
N ARG A 464 0.45 9.14 -4.36
CA ARG A 464 -0.77 8.37 -4.64
C ARG A 464 -1.45 8.76 -5.94
N ARG A 465 -1.06 9.90 -6.54
CA ARG A 465 -1.74 10.56 -7.66
C ARG A 465 -3.23 10.72 -7.39
N THR A 466 -3.56 11.21 -6.20
CA THR A 466 -4.96 11.37 -5.78
C THR A 466 -5.24 12.78 -5.30
N VAL A 467 -6.33 13.38 -5.79
CA VAL A 467 -6.87 14.61 -5.20
C VAL A 467 -7.49 14.26 -3.86
N THR A 468 -6.84 14.70 -2.78
CA THR A 468 -7.26 14.46 -1.38
C THR A 468 -8.30 15.46 -0.91
N GLU A 469 -8.26 16.68 -1.43
CA GLU A 469 -9.20 17.74 -1.07
C GLU A 469 -9.31 18.78 -2.19
N SER A 470 -10.50 19.35 -2.35
CA SER A 470 -10.75 20.51 -3.19
C SER A 470 -11.74 21.46 -2.49
N ARG A 471 -11.35 22.72 -2.31
CA ARG A 471 -12.11 23.71 -1.52
C ARG A 471 -12.13 25.07 -2.19
N GLY A 472 -13.31 25.68 -2.23
CA GLY A 472 -13.53 27.06 -2.58
C GLY A 472 -13.43 27.97 -1.35
N LYS A 473 -13.71 29.26 -1.56
CA LYS A 473 -13.75 30.31 -0.55
C LYS A 473 -14.53 29.86 0.69
N TYR A 474 -13.98 30.10 1.89
CA TYR A 474 -14.60 29.70 3.17
C TYR A 474 -14.86 28.18 3.30
N ASN A 475 -13.99 27.37 2.69
CA ASN A 475 -14.09 25.90 2.66
C ASN A 475 -15.35 25.36 1.95
N LEU A 476 -15.94 26.13 1.03
CA LEU A 476 -17.08 25.66 0.24
C LEU A 476 -16.68 24.51 -0.68
N LYS A 477 -17.60 23.56 -0.93
CA LYS A 477 -17.39 22.50 -1.93
C LYS A 477 -18.07 22.88 -3.25
N PRO A 478 -17.55 22.44 -4.41
CA PRO A 478 -18.17 22.68 -5.72
C PRO A 478 -19.68 22.35 -5.79
N PHE A 479 -20.12 21.31 -5.07
CA PHE A 479 -21.51 20.84 -5.06
C PHE A 479 -22.27 21.12 -3.76
N ASP A 480 -21.82 22.06 -2.93
CA ASP A 480 -22.45 22.27 -1.62
C ASP A 480 -23.85 22.90 -1.76
N ASN A 481 -24.90 22.07 -1.67
CA ASN A 481 -26.29 22.49 -1.74
C ASN A 481 -26.83 23.01 -0.40
N LYS A 482 -26.09 22.84 0.71
CA LYS A 482 -26.58 23.23 2.03
C LYS A 482 -26.69 24.76 2.14
N ARG A 483 -27.88 25.24 2.53
CA ARG A 483 -28.17 26.64 2.87
C ARG A 483 -27.51 26.98 4.20
N VAL A 484 -26.21 27.22 4.21
CA VAL A 484 -25.50 27.76 5.38
C VAL A 484 -25.21 29.24 5.12
N GLY A 485 -25.28 30.08 6.16
CA GLY A 485 -24.99 31.52 6.09
C GLY A 485 -23.66 31.90 5.42
N LYS A 486 -22.75 30.93 5.23
CA LYS A 486 -21.51 31.05 4.43
C LYS A 486 -21.76 31.46 2.97
N LYS A 487 -22.88 31.05 2.34
CA LYS A 487 -23.22 31.48 0.96
C LYS A 487 -23.47 32.98 0.83
N ARG A 488 -23.95 33.67 1.89
CA ARG A 488 -24.26 35.11 1.85
C ARG A 488 -23.01 35.99 1.68
N ARG A 489 -21.81 35.48 1.98
CA ARG A 489 -20.53 36.21 1.85
C ARG A 489 -19.86 36.04 0.49
N ALA A 490 -20.34 35.12 -0.35
CA ALA A 490 -19.76 34.84 -1.66
C ALA A 490 -20.69 35.41 -2.75
N ASN A 491 -20.11 36.16 -3.70
CA ASN A 491 -20.85 36.71 -4.84
C ASN A 491 -21.45 35.56 -5.69
N GLY A 492 -22.63 35.78 -6.28
CA GLY A 492 -23.31 34.80 -7.14
C GLY A 492 -22.44 34.32 -8.30
N LEU A 493 -21.62 35.22 -8.85
CA LEU A 493 -20.67 34.88 -9.92
C LEU A 493 -19.59 33.88 -9.46
N TYR A 494 -19.03 34.09 -8.27
CA TYR A 494 -18.06 33.17 -7.68
C TYR A 494 -18.68 31.77 -7.46
N LEU A 495 -19.91 31.71 -6.94
CA LEU A 495 -20.60 30.43 -6.71
C LEU A 495 -20.93 29.67 -8.01
N ARG A 496 -21.03 30.37 -9.14
CA ARG A 496 -21.16 29.77 -10.47
C ARG A 496 -19.82 29.17 -10.90
N PHE A 497 -18.74 29.95 -10.88
CA PHE A 497 -17.40 29.43 -11.21
C PHE A 497 -16.95 28.32 -10.28
N LEU A 498 -17.31 28.37 -9.00
CA LEU A 498 -17.05 27.27 -8.07
C LEU A 498 -17.77 25.98 -8.47
N ARG A 499 -18.97 26.04 -9.03
CA ARG A 499 -19.65 24.86 -9.59
C ARG A 499 -18.95 24.36 -10.84
N GLU A 500 -18.58 25.29 -11.73
CA GLU A 500 -17.89 24.99 -12.98
C GLU A 500 -16.49 24.38 -12.76
N SER A 501 -15.84 24.77 -11.66
CA SER A 501 -14.53 24.25 -11.25
C SER A 501 -14.49 22.73 -11.14
N ALA A 502 -15.62 22.06 -10.92
CA ALA A 502 -15.68 20.60 -10.88
C ALA A 502 -15.42 19.96 -12.26
N ARG A 503 -15.87 20.58 -13.35
CA ARG A 503 -15.58 20.12 -14.72
C ARG A 503 -14.11 20.35 -15.04
N ILE A 504 -13.60 21.54 -14.72
CA ILE A 504 -12.19 21.91 -14.97
C ILE A 504 -11.25 21.02 -14.15
N LEU A 505 -11.58 20.75 -12.88
CA LEU A 505 -10.84 19.81 -12.05
C LEU A 505 -10.80 18.42 -12.67
N ARG A 506 -11.93 17.92 -13.17
CA ARG A 506 -12.00 16.61 -13.84
C ARG A 506 -11.13 16.56 -15.10
N LEU A 507 -11.19 17.61 -15.92
CA LEU A 507 -10.36 17.72 -17.12
C LEU A 507 -8.86 17.65 -16.78
N TRP A 508 -8.43 18.35 -15.72
CA TRP A 508 -7.05 18.27 -15.26
C TRP A 508 -6.69 16.89 -14.69
N MET A 509 -7.58 16.31 -13.88
CA MET A 509 -7.37 14.97 -13.33
C MET A 509 -7.24 13.91 -14.43
N ASP A 510 -8.05 13.98 -15.48
CA ASP A 510 -8.00 13.03 -16.60
C ASP A 510 -6.69 13.19 -17.38
N LYS A 511 -6.26 14.44 -17.63
CA LYS A 511 -4.97 14.75 -18.29
C LYS A 511 -3.77 14.19 -17.51
N GLU A 512 -3.79 14.35 -16.19
CA GLU A 512 -2.69 13.94 -15.31
C GLU A 512 -2.88 12.51 -14.74
N GLY A 513 -3.91 11.77 -15.13
CA GLY A 513 -4.18 10.43 -14.58
C GLY A 513 -4.32 10.42 -13.05
N LEU A 514 -4.99 11.42 -12.48
CA LEU A 514 -5.28 11.53 -11.05
C LEU A 514 -6.62 10.86 -10.70
N ALA A 515 -6.68 10.16 -9.58
CA ALA A 515 -7.94 9.63 -9.05
C ALA A 515 -8.54 10.54 -7.97
N HIS A 516 -9.86 10.46 -7.77
CA HIS A 516 -10.51 11.13 -6.65
C HIS A 516 -10.29 10.32 -5.37
N GLY A 517 -9.72 10.96 -4.35
CA GLY A 517 -9.48 10.35 -3.02
C GLY A 517 -10.69 10.30 -2.13
#